data_AF-A0A7R9MI04-F1
#
_entry.id   AF-A0A7R9MI04-F1
#
_cell.length_a   1.000
_cell.length_b   1.000
_cell.length_c   1.000
_cell.angle_alpha   90.00
_cell.angle_beta   90.00
_cell.angle_gamma   90.00
#
_symmetry.space_group_name_H-M   'P 1'
#
loop_
_entity.id
_entity.type
_entity.pdbx_description
1 polymer ?
#
loop_
_entity_poly.entity_id
_entity_poly.type
_entity_poly.pdbx_seq_one_letter_code
_entity_poly.pdbx_strand_id
1 'polypeptide(L)'
;MRANISEFPWQVAIKRFDYKKRSNDLSLIKLNETIDFNNKHHYLQPVCLSSLSNEWTDDNCIATGYGYQDKYGISNNQVLMKVSEPIYDITYCSLKMRDINKDSNICAGGSPQGGTSTCKGDSGGPLQCRSNDGKWYQIGITSWENCGKNLRERGNREWGLRIVGGQRSNVWEWPWMVNLNVEVHVSGQYAAIMSCGGTIVHENWILTAAHCVHSSTDPALYFAYLGYNDLDIKGPDQLRLSVEK
;
A
#
# COMPACT_ATOMS: atom_id res chain seq x y z
N MET A 1 1.16 18.56 11.10
CA MET A 1 1.30 19.61 10.05
C MET A 1 0.72 19.03 8.77
N ARG A 2 -0.17 19.73 8.08
CA ARG A 2 -0.64 19.30 6.75
C ARG A 2 0.53 19.48 5.78
N ALA A 3 0.90 18.44 5.03
CA ALA A 3 1.91 18.56 4.01
C ALA A 3 1.45 19.61 2.98
N ASN A 4 2.31 20.56 2.64
CA ASN A 4 2.00 21.58 1.63
C ASN A 4 2.23 20.97 0.25
N ILE A 5 1.18 20.38 -0.33
CA ILE A 5 1.25 19.56 -1.55
C ILE A 5 1.15 20.42 -2.83
N SER A 6 0.93 21.73 -2.71
CA SER A 6 0.74 22.64 -3.86
C SER A 6 1.99 22.89 -4.72
N GLU A 7 3.16 22.34 -4.35
CA GLU A 7 4.41 22.51 -5.11
C GLU A 7 4.79 21.31 -6.00
N PHE A 8 3.98 20.25 -6.04
CA PHE A 8 4.28 19.05 -6.83
C PHE A 8 3.57 19.09 -8.19
N PRO A 9 4.28 19.37 -9.32
CA PRO A 9 3.67 19.26 -10.64
C PRO A 9 3.24 17.82 -10.91
N TRP A 10 2.20 17.70 -11.75
CA TRP A 10 1.34 16.59 -12.19
C TRP A 10 1.95 15.21 -12.48
N GLN A 11 3.24 15.01 -12.26
CA GLN A 11 3.92 13.72 -12.37
C GLN A 11 4.78 13.54 -11.12
N VAL A 12 4.27 12.83 -10.13
CA VAL A 12 5.15 12.26 -9.10
C VAL A 12 5.16 10.74 -9.28
N ALA A 13 5.59 10.28 -10.45
CA ALA A 13 6.66 9.28 -10.41
C ALA A 13 7.87 10.06 -9.90
N ILE A 14 8.36 9.79 -8.69
CA ILE A 14 9.52 10.50 -8.15
C ILE A 14 10.57 10.61 -9.25
N LYS A 15 11.05 11.83 -9.54
CA LYS A 15 12.09 12.16 -10.54
C LYS A 15 13.40 11.34 -10.40
N ARG A 16 13.49 10.42 -9.44
CA ARG A 16 14.64 9.60 -9.05
C ARG A 16 14.29 8.13 -8.78
N PHE A 17 13.12 7.63 -9.20
CA PHE A 17 12.85 6.20 -9.09
C PHE A 17 13.82 5.41 -10.00
N ASP A 18 14.66 4.57 -9.39
CA ASP A 18 15.53 3.65 -10.13
C ASP A 18 14.85 2.29 -10.15
N TYR A 19 14.26 1.91 -11.29
CA TYR A 19 13.55 0.64 -11.44
C TYR A 19 14.44 -0.58 -11.14
N LYS A 20 15.74 -0.54 -11.49
CA LYS A 20 16.64 -1.69 -11.30
C LYS A 20 16.97 -1.91 -9.83
N LYS A 21 17.12 -0.81 -9.08
CA LYS A 21 17.42 -0.85 -7.64
C LYS A 21 16.19 -0.72 -6.74
N ARG A 22 15.01 -0.48 -7.34
CA ARG A 22 13.79 0.04 -6.68
C ARG A 22 14.07 1.12 -5.63
N SER A 23 15.07 1.96 -5.88
CA SER A 23 15.38 3.07 -4.98
C SER A 23 14.41 4.21 -5.24
N ASN A 24 13.95 4.88 -4.18
CA ASN A 24 12.91 5.93 -4.24
C ASN A 24 11.59 5.42 -4.84
N ASP A 25 11.17 4.21 -4.44
CA ASP A 25 9.92 3.57 -4.87
C ASP A 25 8.69 4.17 -4.18
N LEU A 26 8.45 5.45 -4.43
CA LEU A 26 7.33 6.22 -3.88
C LEU A 26 6.71 7.08 -4.98
N SER A 27 5.40 7.25 -4.95
CA SER A 27 4.65 8.03 -5.91
C SER A 27 3.42 8.66 -5.27
N LEU A 28 3.07 9.86 -5.76
CA LEU A 28 1.80 10.49 -5.48
C LEU A 28 0.96 10.47 -6.76
N ILE A 29 -0.29 10.00 -6.64
CA ILE A 29 -1.29 10.09 -7.71
C ILE A 29 -2.36 11.08 -7.29
N LYS A 30 -2.79 11.92 -8.24
CA LYS A 30 -3.85 12.90 -8.01
C LYS A 30 -5.18 12.35 -8.48
N LEU A 31 -6.20 12.48 -7.64
CA LEU A 31 -7.56 12.08 -7.95
C LEU A 31 -8.26 13.16 -8.77
N ASN A 32 -9.10 12.74 -9.72
CA ASN A 32 -9.87 13.65 -10.56
C ASN A 32 -11.00 14.37 -9.79
N GLU A 33 -11.34 13.89 -8.60
CA GLU A 33 -12.35 14.47 -7.71
C GLU A 33 -11.80 14.58 -6.29
N THR A 34 -12.28 15.57 -5.53
CA THR A 34 -11.91 15.76 -4.13
C THR A 34 -12.77 14.92 -3.19
N ILE A 35 -12.15 14.38 -2.15
CA ILE A 35 -12.80 13.63 -1.08
C ILE A 35 -13.27 14.62 -0.01
N ASP A 36 -14.58 14.85 0.04
CA ASP A 36 -15.19 15.62 1.14
C ASP A 36 -15.24 14.82 2.46
N PHE A 37 -14.17 14.91 3.25
CA PHE A 37 -14.07 14.29 4.58
C PHE A 37 -15.05 14.87 5.63
N ASN A 38 -15.68 16.02 5.36
CA ASN A 38 -16.52 16.68 6.37
C ASN A 38 -18.02 16.43 6.18
N ASN A 39 -18.46 16.00 4.99
CA ASN A 39 -19.85 15.58 4.76
C ASN A 39 -19.93 14.21 4.09
N LYS A 40 -19.84 14.19 2.75
CA LYS A 40 -20.24 13.05 1.93
C LYS A 40 -19.38 11.81 2.18
N HIS A 41 -18.11 12.01 2.53
CA HIS A 41 -17.13 10.93 2.72
C HIS A 41 -16.53 10.96 4.13
N HIS A 42 -17.32 11.29 5.16
CA HIS A 42 -16.86 11.40 6.55
C HIS A 42 -16.26 10.13 7.15
N TYR A 43 -16.52 8.98 6.52
CA TYR A 43 -15.98 7.67 6.89
C TYR A 43 -14.56 7.45 6.37
N LEU A 44 -14.06 8.32 5.48
CA LEU A 44 -12.68 8.37 5.03
C LEU A 44 -11.92 9.44 5.80
N GLN A 45 -10.63 9.20 6.02
CA GLN A 45 -9.72 10.17 6.62
C GLN A 45 -8.33 9.99 6.04
N PRO A 46 -7.52 11.06 5.91
CA PRO A 46 -6.13 10.93 5.53
C PRO A 46 -5.28 10.40 6.69
N VAL A 47 -4.25 9.61 6.38
CA VAL A 47 -3.23 9.20 7.37
C VAL A 47 -2.26 10.36 7.65
N CYS A 48 -1.66 10.40 8.85
CA CYS A 48 -0.56 11.33 9.10
C CYS A 48 0.71 10.82 8.41
N LEU A 49 1.54 11.72 7.89
CA LEU A 49 2.87 11.39 7.38
C LEU A 49 3.92 11.66 8.45
N SER A 50 4.82 10.69 8.68
CA SER A 50 5.95 10.89 9.58
C SER A 50 7.00 11.82 8.97
N SER A 51 7.55 12.72 9.77
CA SER A 51 8.64 13.60 9.34
C SER A 51 10.03 12.99 9.54
N LEU A 52 10.20 11.98 10.42
CA LEU A 52 11.50 11.35 10.72
C LEU A 52 11.33 9.87 11.15
N SER A 53 12.34 9.04 10.82
CA SER A 53 12.36 7.58 11.04
C SER A 53 12.75 7.15 12.47
N ASN A 54 13.30 8.05 13.29
CA ASN A 54 14.05 7.68 14.50
C ASN A 54 13.22 7.59 15.80
N GLU A 55 11.88 7.62 15.71
CA GLU A 55 10.99 7.62 16.89
C GLU A 55 10.18 6.33 17.08
N TRP A 56 10.27 5.37 16.15
CA TRP A 56 9.38 4.20 16.13
C TRP A 56 10.11 2.97 16.68
N THR A 57 9.65 2.45 17.82
CA THR A 57 10.14 1.19 18.40
C THR A 57 9.05 0.10 18.28
N ASP A 58 9.37 -0.83 17.38
CA ASP A 58 9.03 -2.24 17.15
C ASP A 58 7.63 -2.83 17.35
N ASP A 59 6.75 -2.35 18.24
CA ASP A 59 5.52 -3.13 18.56
C ASP A 59 4.18 -2.52 18.10
N ASN A 60 4.17 -1.30 17.56
CA ASN A 60 2.92 -0.58 17.22
C ASN A 60 2.70 -0.40 15.71
N CYS A 61 3.42 -1.14 14.88
CA CYS A 61 3.43 -0.96 13.44
C CYS A 61 2.61 -2.04 12.73
N ILE A 62 1.69 -1.59 11.87
CA ILE A 62 0.73 -2.42 11.16
C ILE A 62 0.87 -2.16 9.65
N ALA A 63 0.99 -3.23 8.87
CA ALA A 63 0.75 -3.18 7.44
C ALA A 63 -0.70 -3.58 7.14
N THR A 64 -1.30 -2.90 6.16
CA THR A 64 -2.67 -3.18 5.72
C THR A 64 -2.74 -3.31 4.21
N GLY A 65 -3.61 -4.21 3.75
CA GLY A 65 -3.78 -4.46 2.33
C GLY A 65 -4.82 -5.51 2.07
N TYR A 66 -5.17 -5.66 0.79
CA TYR A 66 -6.20 -6.61 0.38
C TYR A 66 -5.58 -7.96 0.02
N GLY A 67 -4.33 -7.99 -0.45
CA GLY A 67 -3.66 -9.16 -0.97
C GLY A 67 -4.45 -9.89 -2.08
N TYR A 68 -3.78 -10.71 -2.87
CA TYR A 68 -4.48 -11.66 -3.72
C TYR A 68 -3.73 -12.99 -3.81
N GLN A 69 -4.52 -14.06 -3.96
CA GLN A 69 -4.04 -15.43 -3.93
C GLN A 69 -3.67 -15.96 -5.33
N ASP A 70 -4.18 -15.33 -6.38
CA ASP A 70 -4.10 -15.79 -7.77
C ASP A 70 -3.00 -15.08 -8.58
N LYS A 71 -2.86 -15.42 -9.86
CA LYS A 71 -1.87 -14.79 -10.76
C LYS A 71 -2.37 -13.45 -11.32
N TYR A 72 -3.68 -13.23 -11.33
CA TYR A 72 -4.36 -12.16 -12.08
C TYR A 72 -5.00 -11.09 -11.18
N GLY A 73 -4.90 -11.18 -9.85
CA GLY A 73 -5.52 -10.25 -8.92
C GLY A 73 -7.00 -10.53 -8.62
N ILE A 74 -7.56 -11.60 -9.18
CA ILE A 74 -8.96 -11.99 -9.07
C ILE A 74 -9.08 -13.01 -7.95
N SER A 75 -9.51 -12.55 -6.77
CA SER A 75 -9.80 -13.41 -5.63
C SER A 75 -11.20 -13.08 -5.12
N ASN A 76 -12.02 -14.09 -4.86
CA ASN A 76 -13.26 -13.90 -4.12
C ASN A 76 -12.94 -13.64 -2.63
N ASN A 77 -13.79 -12.88 -1.94
CA ASN A 77 -13.71 -12.53 -0.52
C ASN A 77 -12.46 -11.70 -0.17
N GLN A 78 -12.19 -10.65 -0.95
CA GLN A 78 -11.09 -9.70 -0.75
C GLN A 78 -11.40 -8.69 0.36
N VAL A 79 -11.52 -9.19 1.58
CA VAL A 79 -11.70 -8.38 2.79
C VAL A 79 -10.39 -7.74 3.23
N LEU A 80 -10.36 -6.45 3.52
CA LEU A 80 -9.19 -5.75 4.01
C LEU A 80 -8.52 -6.50 5.18
N MET A 81 -7.22 -6.71 5.09
CA MET A 81 -6.41 -7.42 6.08
C MET A 81 -5.44 -6.45 6.76
N LYS A 82 -5.04 -6.80 7.97
CA LYS A 82 -4.00 -6.12 8.75
C LYS A 82 -3.03 -7.13 9.35
N VAL A 83 -1.77 -6.74 9.50
CA VAL A 83 -0.73 -7.57 10.12
C VAL A 83 0.26 -6.71 10.89
N SER A 84 0.74 -7.22 12.02
CA SER A 84 1.84 -6.59 12.76
C SER A 84 3.15 -6.76 12.01
N GLU A 85 3.83 -5.66 11.70
CA GLU A 85 5.14 -5.69 11.05
C GLU A 85 6.14 -4.90 11.90
N PRO A 86 6.88 -5.58 12.79
CA PRO A 86 7.89 -4.92 13.60
C PRO A 86 8.99 -4.34 12.73
N ILE A 87 9.54 -3.20 13.16
CA ILE A 87 10.67 -2.56 12.49
C ILE A 87 11.95 -3.28 12.93
N TYR A 88 12.90 -3.42 12.01
CA TYR A 88 14.21 -3.97 12.29
C TYR A 88 15.30 -3.02 11.80
N ASP A 89 16.50 -3.18 12.37
CA ASP A 89 17.68 -2.51 11.85
C ASP A 89 17.87 -2.86 10.37
N ILE A 90 18.10 -1.83 9.53
CA ILE A 90 18.20 -1.97 8.08
C ILE A 90 19.32 -2.93 7.65
N THR A 91 20.33 -3.16 8.49
CA THR A 91 21.37 -4.15 8.26
C THR A 91 20.81 -5.58 8.20
N TYR A 92 19.77 -5.90 8.96
CA TYR A 92 19.11 -7.21 8.90
C TYR A 92 18.55 -7.50 7.50
N CYS A 93 17.82 -6.55 6.92
CA CYS A 93 17.35 -6.67 5.53
C CYS A 93 18.52 -6.66 4.53
N SER A 94 19.53 -5.81 4.73
CA SER A 94 20.70 -5.71 3.84
C SER A 94 21.50 -7.02 3.76
N LEU A 95 21.47 -7.85 4.80
CA LEU A 95 22.11 -9.18 4.78
C LEU A 95 21.33 -10.21 3.93
N LYS A 96 20.02 -9.99 3.74
CA LYS A 96 19.12 -10.91 3.03
C LYS A 96 18.76 -10.44 1.62
N MET A 97 18.82 -9.14 1.36
CA MET A 97 18.40 -8.49 0.11
C MET A 97 19.53 -7.64 -0.44
N ARG A 98 19.88 -7.83 -1.73
CA ARG A 98 21.04 -7.19 -2.37
C ARG A 98 20.83 -5.72 -2.74
N ASP A 99 19.58 -5.31 -2.97
CA ASP A 99 19.25 -4.01 -3.57
C ASP A 99 18.67 -2.99 -2.56
N ILE A 100 18.93 -3.20 -1.25
CA ILE A 100 18.46 -2.29 -0.19
C ILE A 100 19.33 -1.02 -0.14
N ASN A 101 18.68 0.14 -0.21
CA ASN A 101 19.28 1.44 0.08
C ASN A 101 19.04 1.80 1.55
N LYS A 102 20.13 1.85 2.34
CA LYS A 102 20.06 2.12 3.78
C LYS A 102 19.58 3.53 4.13
N ASP A 103 19.67 4.48 3.20
CA ASP A 103 19.29 5.87 3.44
C ASP A 103 17.80 6.13 3.19
N SER A 104 17.12 5.26 2.44
CA SER A 104 15.73 5.47 2.01
C SER A 104 14.80 4.28 2.19
N ASN A 105 15.28 3.16 2.72
CA ASN A 105 14.47 1.99 3.02
C ASN A 105 14.35 1.74 4.51
N ILE A 106 13.19 1.23 4.92
CA ILE A 106 12.91 0.71 6.25
C ILE A 106 12.84 -0.82 6.14
N CYS A 107 13.39 -1.52 7.11
CA CYS A 107 13.24 -2.95 7.23
C CYS A 107 12.09 -3.23 8.20
N ALA A 108 11.06 -3.94 7.73
CA ALA A 108 9.92 -4.29 8.56
C ALA A 108 9.43 -5.69 8.22
N GLY A 109 8.89 -6.37 9.23
CA GLY A 109 8.36 -7.72 9.08
C GLY A 109 9.39 -8.81 8.93
N GLY A 110 8.93 -10.05 8.76
CA GLY A 110 9.81 -11.20 8.60
C GLY A 110 10.71 -11.45 9.81
N SER A 111 10.11 -11.89 10.92
CA SER A 111 10.85 -12.30 12.12
C SER A 111 11.97 -13.32 11.81
N PRO A 112 13.10 -13.30 12.56
CA PRO A 112 14.11 -14.36 12.51
C PRO A 112 13.57 -15.78 12.73
N GLN A 113 12.41 -15.94 13.37
CA GLN A 113 11.73 -17.22 13.58
C GLN A 113 10.55 -17.48 12.62
N GLY A 114 10.29 -16.57 11.66
CA GLY A 114 9.09 -16.55 10.82
C GLY A 114 7.89 -15.85 11.49
N GLY A 115 6.84 -15.51 10.73
CA GLY A 115 5.54 -15.14 11.34
C GLY A 115 4.63 -14.22 10.54
N THR A 116 5.14 -13.12 9.97
CA THR A 116 4.32 -12.09 9.32
C THR A 116 4.92 -11.61 8.01
N SER A 117 4.06 -11.31 7.03
CA SER A 117 4.48 -10.71 5.76
C SER A 117 3.29 -10.17 4.99
N THR A 118 3.45 -8.98 4.41
CA THR A 118 2.68 -8.55 3.24
C THR A 118 2.90 -9.49 2.05
N CYS A 119 1.97 -9.40 1.10
CA CYS A 119 1.88 -10.31 -0.03
C CYS A 119 1.54 -9.55 -1.32
N LYS A 120 1.44 -10.30 -2.43
CA LYS A 120 1.09 -9.70 -3.72
C LYS A 120 -0.21 -8.91 -3.62
N GLY A 121 -0.18 -7.68 -4.14
CA GLY A 121 -1.31 -6.74 -4.10
C GLY A 121 -1.29 -5.78 -2.93
N ASP A 122 -0.39 -5.97 -1.96
CA ASP A 122 -0.19 -5.02 -0.86
C ASP A 122 0.88 -3.97 -1.19
N SER A 123 1.66 -4.16 -2.26
CA SER A 123 2.63 -3.20 -2.81
C SER A 123 2.01 -1.81 -2.91
N GLY A 124 2.73 -0.77 -2.52
CA GLY A 124 2.20 0.59 -2.45
C GLY A 124 1.32 0.87 -1.23
N GLY A 125 0.85 -0.15 -0.52
CA GLY A 125 0.13 -0.02 0.75
C GLY A 125 1.03 0.48 1.90
N PRO A 126 0.42 0.93 3.01
CA PRO A 126 1.16 1.54 4.10
C PRO A 126 1.81 0.53 5.04
N LEU A 127 2.98 0.90 5.53
CA LEU A 127 3.42 0.55 6.88
C LEU A 127 3.12 1.75 7.78
N GLN A 128 2.23 1.58 8.76
CA GLN A 128 1.82 2.64 9.67
C GLN A 128 2.05 2.27 11.13
N CYS A 129 2.47 3.24 11.94
CA CYS A 129 2.73 3.04 13.36
C CYS A 129 1.85 3.97 14.19
N ARG A 130 1.38 3.46 15.33
CA ARG A 130 0.62 4.26 16.28
C ARG A 130 1.58 5.02 17.19
N SER A 131 1.44 6.34 17.21
CA SER A 131 2.17 7.22 18.12
C SER A 131 1.53 7.26 19.51
N ASN A 132 2.29 7.73 20.50
CA ASN A 132 1.83 7.93 21.87
C ASN A 132 0.66 8.93 21.99
N ASP A 133 0.52 9.83 21.01
CA ASP A 133 -0.63 10.75 20.93
C ASP A 133 -1.92 10.08 20.42
N GLY A 134 -1.86 8.77 20.16
CA GLY A 134 -2.98 7.95 19.71
C GLY A 134 -3.21 7.97 18.19
N LYS A 135 -2.50 8.83 17.43
CA LYS A 135 -2.64 8.92 15.97
C LYS A 135 -1.79 7.90 15.24
N TRP A 136 -2.20 7.61 14.01
CA TRP A 136 -1.47 6.74 13.09
C TRP A 136 -0.65 7.56 12.11
N TYR A 137 0.62 7.19 11.99
CA TYR A 137 1.56 7.78 11.06
C TYR A 137 2.01 6.71 10.07
N GLN A 138 1.88 6.99 8.78
CA GLN A 138 2.53 6.20 7.75
C GLN A 138 4.02 6.54 7.74
N ILE A 139 4.83 5.52 7.96
CA ILE A 139 6.29 5.63 8.04
C ILE A 139 6.97 4.96 6.84
N GLY A 140 6.26 4.09 6.12
CA GLY A 140 6.80 3.35 5.00
C GLY A 140 5.73 2.96 3.97
N ILE A 141 6.23 2.48 2.83
CA ILE A 141 5.44 1.96 1.71
C ILE A 141 5.95 0.57 1.39
N THR A 142 5.04 -0.40 1.28
CA THR A 142 5.38 -1.76 0.88
C THR A 142 5.97 -1.75 -0.52
N SER A 143 7.25 -2.07 -0.66
CA SER A 143 7.97 -2.03 -1.95
C SER A 143 8.39 -3.42 -2.44
N TRP A 144 8.66 -4.37 -1.54
CA TRP A 144 8.93 -5.76 -1.88
C TRP A 144 8.12 -6.68 -0.98
N GLU A 145 7.44 -7.66 -1.57
CA GLU A 145 6.82 -8.74 -0.79
C GLU A 145 7.39 -10.10 -1.19
N ASN A 146 7.47 -11.01 -0.22
CA ASN A 146 7.82 -12.40 -0.46
C ASN A 146 6.76 -13.39 0.02
N CYS A 147 5.65 -12.91 0.62
CA CYS A 147 4.63 -13.74 1.25
C CYS A 147 5.22 -14.73 2.27
N GLY A 148 6.11 -14.27 3.14
CA GLY A 148 6.70 -15.11 4.19
C GLY A 148 7.59 -16.25 3.68
N LYS A 149 7.92 -16.30 2.38
CA LYS A 149 8.77 -17.35 1.81
C LYS A 149 10.18 -17.25 2.38
N ASN A 150 10.61 -18.29 3.08
CA ASN A 150 12.02 -18.51 3.37
C ASN A 150 12.78 -18.58 2.03
N LEU A 151 13.69 -17.62 1.78
CA LEU A 151 14.52 -17.58 0.57
C LEU A 151 15.37 -18.85 0.37
N ARG A 152 15.44 -19.74 1.38
CA ARG A 152 16.18 -21.00 1.39
C ARG A 152 15.31 -22.27 1.29
N GLU A 153 14.00 -22.20 1.52
CA GLU A 153 13.14 -23.38 1.54
C GLU A 153 12.34 -23.46 0.22
N ARG A 154 12.84 -24.28 -0.71
CA ARG A 154 12.07 -24.70 -1.89
C ARG A 154 11.09 -25.82 -1.48
N GLY A 155 10.02 -25.48 -0.76
CA GLY A 155 9.04 -26.49 -0.35
C GLY A 155 7.79 -25.84 0.21
N ASN A 156 6.64 -26.16 -0.40
CA ASN A 156 5.30 -25.66 -0.10
C ASN A 156 5.09 -24.15 -0.33
N ARG A 157 4.60 -23.86 -1.54
CA ARG A 157 4.01 -22.57 -1.87
C ARG A 157 2.66 -22.51 -1.15
N GLU A 158 2.53 -21.71 -0.11
CA GLU A 158 1.22 -21.32 0.44
C GLU A 158 0.51 -20.39 -0.56
N TRP A 159 0.09 -20.95 -1.70
CA TRP A 159 -0.87 -20.30 -2.58
C TRP A 159 -2.20 -20.27 -1.85
N GLY A 160 -2.58 -19.11 -1.34
CA GLY A 160 -3.82 -18.96 -0.56
C GLY A 160 -3.73 -17.97 0.60
N LEU A 161 -2.56 -17.44 0.97
CA LEU A 161 -2.49 -16.40 2.00
C LEU A 161 -2.47 -15.02 1.37
N ARG A 162 -3.43 -14.17 1.74
CA ARG A 162 -3.51 -12.76 1.30
C ARG A 162 -2.55 -11.86 2.06
N ILE A 163 -2.33 -12.16 3.35
CA ILE A 163 -1.27 -11.59 4.22
C ILE A 163 -0.88 -12.70 5.21
N VAL A 164 0.41 -12.99 5.38
CA VAL A 164 0.89 -14.05 6.29
C VAL A 164 0.86 -13.53 7.72
N GLY A 165 0.28 -14.30 8.66
CA GLY A 165 0.11 -13.89 10.05
C GLY A 165 -0.89 -12.74 10.26
N GLY A 166 -1.60 -12.34 9.21
CA GLY A 166 -2.59 -11.27 9.24
C GLY A 166 -3.97 -11.71 9.71
N GLN A 167 -4.79 -10.72 10.06
CA GLN A 167 -6.20 -10.90 10.45
C GLN A 167 -7.09 -9.94 9.64
N ARG A 168 -8.39 -10.25 9.59
CA ARG A 168 -9.38 -9.37 8.95
C ARG A 168 -9.46 -8.05 9.71
N SER A 169 -9.55 -6.95 8.97
CA SER A 169 -9.83 -5.63 9.52
C SER A 169 -11.32 -5.44 9.75
N ASN A 170 -11.65 -4.62 10.74
CA ASN A 170 -13.02 -4.15 10.91
C ASN A 170 -13.35 -3.08 9.87
N VAL A 171 -14.63 -2.94 9.55
CA VAL A 171 -15.11 -1.84 8.71
C VAL A 171 -14.69 -0.51 9.35
N TRP A 172 -14.18 0.41 8.54
CA TRP A 172 -13.69 1.74 8.95
C TRP A 172 -12.45 1.76 9.84
N GLU A 173 -11.81 0.62 10.10
CA GLU A 173 -10.61 0.57 10.93
C GLU A 173 -9.41 1.32 10.30
N TRP A 174 -9.34 1.29 8.96
CA TRP A 174 -8.26 1.90 8.18
C TRP A 174 -8.84 2.85 7.12
N PRO A 175 -9.35 4.02 7.53
CA PRO A 175 -10.18 4.89 6.68
C PRO A 175 -9.38 5.57 5.55
N TRP A 176 -8.05 5.48 5.56
CA TRP A 176 -7.16 5.94 4.50
C TRP A 176 -6.79 4.84 3.49
N MET A 177 -7.19 3.58 3.69
CA MET A 177 -6.75 2.50 2.82
C MET A 177 -7.33 2.66 1.41
N VAL A 178 -6.47 2.53 0.40
CA VAL A 178 -6.84 2.59 -1.02
C VAL A 178 -6.49 1.29 -1.71
N ASN A 179 -7.41 0.79 -2.54
CA ASN A 179 -7.10 -0.25 -3.50
C ASN A 179 -6.93 0.38 -4.90
N LEU A 180 -5.73 0.26 -5.47
CA LEU A 180 -5.39 0.83 -6.77
C LEU A 180 -5.52 -0.24 -7.85
N ASN A 181 -6.45 -0.02 -8.77
CA ASN A 181 -6.71 -0.90 -9.91
C ASN A 181 -6.23 -0.27 -11.20
N VAL A 182 -5.76 -1.13 -12.10
CA VAL A 182 -5.50 -0.78 -13.49
C VAL A 182 -6.55 -1.48 -14.35
N GLU A 183 -7.32 -0.71 -15.08
CA GLU A 183 -8.24 -1.25 -16.08
C GLU A 183 -7.47 -1.52 -17.38
N VAL A 184 -7.42 -2.78 -17.78
CA VAL A 184 -6.80 -3.20 -19.04
C VAL A 184 -7.86 -3.76 -19.99
N HIS A 185 -7.67 -3.50 -21.27
CA HIS A 185 -8.47 -4.11 -22.32
C HIS A 185 -7.88 -5.45 -22.71
N VAL A 186 -8.61 -6.54 -22.47
CA VAL A 186 -8.23 -7.89 -22.91
C VAL A 186 -9.36 -8.43 -23.79
N SER A 187 -9.05 -8.71 -25.06
CA SER A 187 -9.98 -9.32 -26.02
C SER A 187 -11.35 -8.60 -26.14
N GLY A 188 -11.35 -7.27 -26.10
CA GLY A 188 -12.55 -6.46 -26.21
C GLY A 188 -13.37 -6.30 -24.92
N GLN A 189 -12.90 -6.85 -23.79
CA GLN A 189 -13.50 -6.65 -22.47
C GLN A 189 -12.56 -5.85 -21.56
N TYR A 190 -13.16 -5.00 -20.71
CA TYR A 190 -12.44 -4.31 -19.65
C TYR A 190 -12.28 -5.25 -18.46
N ALA A 191 -11.04 -5.45 -18.02
CA ALA A 191 -10.72 -6.15 -16.77
C ALA A 191 -9.99 -5.19 -15.83
N ALA A 192 -10.53 -5.00 -14.63
CA ALA A 192 -9.81 -4.34 -13.55
C ALA A 192 -8.84 -5.36 -12.94
N ILE A 193 -7.54 -5.09 -13.04
CA ILE A 193 -6.51 -5.88 -12.39
C ILE A 193 -6.06 -5.10 -11.16
N MET A 194 -6.19 -5.73 -10.00
CA MET A 194 -5.65 -5.20 -8.76
C MET A 194 -4.14 -5.06 -8.92
N SER A 195 -3.67 -3.82 -8.93
CA SER A 195 -2.26 -3.52 -9.16
C SER A 195 -1.54 -3.43 -7.83
N CYS A 196 -2.05 -2.58 -6.93
CA CYS A 196 -1.37 -2.20 -5.70
C CYS A 196 -2.35 -1.66 -4.65
N GLY A 197 -1.86 -1.48 -3.43
CA GLY A 197 -2.46 -0.62 -2.42
C GLY A 197 -1.99 0.83 -2.53
N GLY A 198 -2.58 1.68 -1.70
CA GLY A 198 -2.17 3.06 -1.48
C GLY A 198 -2.84 3.64 -0.23
N THR A 199 -2.55 4.90 0.06
CA THR A 199 -3.14 5.62 1.18
C THR A 199 -3.60 7.03 0.84
N ILE A 200 -4.72 7.43 1.42
CA ILE A 200 -5.18 8.81 1.40
C ILE A 200 -4.23 9.64 2.26
N VAL A 201 -3.54 10.61 1.65
CA VAL A 201 -2.69 11.58 2.36
C VAL A 201 -3.21 13.00 2.25
N HIS A 202 -4.17 13.23 1.33
CA HIS A 202 -4.87 14.49 1.13
C HIS A 202 -6.24 14.24 0.48
N GLU A 203 -7.08 15.26 0.39
CA GLU A 203 -8.43 15.18 -0.23
C GLU A 203 -8.40 14.77 -1.70
N ASN A 204 -7.27 14.91 -2.39
CA ASN A 204 -7.11 14.54 -3.79
C ASN A 204 -5.76 13.86 -4.08
N TRP A 205 -5.02 13.42 -3.05
CA TRP A 205 -3.74 12.76 -3.25
C TRP A 205 -3.69 11.42 -2.55
N ILE A 206 -3.31 10.41 -3.31
CA ILE A 206 -3.02 9.06 -2.82
C ILE A 206 -1.51 8.82 -2.91
N LEU A 207 -0.93 8.28 -1.84
CA LEU A 207 0.44 7.83 -1.77
C LEU A 207 0.50 6.33 -2.10
N THR A 208 1.43 5.94 -2.97
CA THR A 208 1.66 4.54 -3.37
C THR A 208 3.12 4.34 -3.78
N ALA A 209 3.50 3.14 -4.21
CA ALA A 209 4.83 2.86 -4.72
C ALA A 209 4.97 3.30 -6.19
N ALA A 210 6.17 3.74 -6.60
CA ALA A 210 6.41 4.18 -7.98
C ALA A 210 6.25 3.03 -8.97
N HIS A 211 6.68 1.82 -8.61
CA HIS A 211 6.56 0.66 -9.48
C HIS A 211 5.11 0.27 -9.78
N CYS A 212 4.15 0.66 -8.91
CA CYS A 212 2.72 0.43 -9.11
C CYS A 212 2.16 1.23 -10.30
N VAL A 213 2.79 2.37 -10.60
CA VAL A 213 2.36 3.28 -11.67
C VAL A 213 3.37 3.37 -12.81
N HIS A 214 4.44 2.56 -12.77
CA HIS A 214 5.53 2.63 -13.75
C HIS A 214 5.17 1.94 -15.07
N SER A 215 4.38 0.85 -15.03
CA SER A 215 4.11 0.02 -16.21
C SER A 215 3.15 0.65 -17.22
N SER A 216 2.30 1.58 -16.79
CA SER A 216 1.50 2.43 -17.67
C SER A 216 1.57 3.86 -17.17
N THR A 217 2.03 4.77 -18.02
CA THR A 217 2.02 6.21 -17.75
C THR A 217 0.69 6.87 -18.10
N ASP A 218 -0.30 6.11 -18.57
CA ASP A 218 -1.63 6.64 -18.86
C ASP A 218 -2.47 6.65 -17.57
N PRO A 219 -2.68 7.82 -16.94
CA PRO A 219 -3.49 7.93 -15.73
C PRO A 219 -4.95 7.49 -15.96
N ALA A 220 -5.44 7.50 -17.19
CA ALA A 220 -6.81 7.09 -17.52
C ALA A 220 -7.10 5.62 -17.21
N LEU A 221 -6.06 4.80 -17.05
CA LEU A 221 -6.21 3.38 -16.72
C LEU A 221 -6.34 3.14 -15.20
N TYR A 222 -6.03 4.12 -14.35
CA TYR A 222 -5.98 3.93 -12.91
C TYR A 222 -7.26 4.39 -12.21
N PHE A 223 -7.73 3.55 -11.29
CA PHE A 223 -8.87 3.83 -10.43
C PHE A 223 -8.54 3.54 -8.97
N ALA A 224 -8.85 4.50 -8.10
CA ALA A 224 -8.73 4.39 -6.66
C ALA A 224 -10.08 3.96 -6.05
N TYR A 225 -10.06 2.84 -5.32
CA TYR A 225 -11.20 2.31 -4.59
C TYR A 225 -11.00 2.61 -3.11
N LEU A 226 -11.92 3.39 -2.54
CA LEU A 226 -11.84 3.99 -1.22
C LEU A 226 -13.05 3.55 -0.39
N GLY A 227 -12.86 3.28 0.90
CA GLY A 227 -13.95 2.91 1.82
C GLY A 227 -14.45 1.46 1.68
N TYR A 228 -13.72 0.63 0.94
CA TYR A 228 -14.02 -0.79 0.83
C TYR A 228 -13.47 -1.53 2.05
N ASN A 229 -14.31 -2.28 2.76
CA ASN A 229 -13.82 -3.32 3.67
C ASN A 229 -13.76 -4.68 2.98
N ASP A 230 -14.60 -4.90 1.97
CA ASP A 230 -14.62 -6.08 1.11
C ASP A 230 -14.77 -5.60 -0.33
N LEU A 231 -13.82 -5.92 -1.21
CA LEU A 231 -13.85 -5.45 -2.59
C LEU A 231 -15.01 -6.05 -3.41
N ASP A 232 -15.60 -7.16 -2.96
CA ASP A 232 -16.74 -7.79 -3.62
C ASP A 232 -18.09 -7.18 -3.23
N ILE A 233 -18.13 -6.38 -2.15
CA ILE A 233 -19.35 -5.80 -1.60
C ILE A 233 -19.39 -4.31 -1.92
N LYS A 234 -20.38 -3.92 -2.75
CA LYS A 234 -20.69 -2.50 -3.01
C LYS A 234 -21.84 -2.05 -2.10
N GLY A 235 -21.63 -0.93 -1.44
CA GLY A 235 -22.60 -0.22 -0.60
C GLY A 235 -22.51 1.29 -0.82
N PRO A 236 -23.19 2.08 0.03
CA PRO A 236 -23.27 3.54 -0.13
C PRO A 236 -21.97 4.27 0.21
N ASP A 237 -21.12 3.66 1.04
CA ASP A 237 -19.92 4.29 1.60
C ASP A 237 -18.64 3.87 0.85
N GLN A 238 -18.80 3.45 -0.41
CA GLN A 238 -17.70 3.04 -1.28
C GLN A 238 -17.54 4.02 -2.43
N LEU A 239 -16.31 4.47 -2.66
CA LEU A 239 -16.00 5.46 -3.68
C LEU A 239 -14.97 4.90 -4.66
N ARG A 240 -15.28 5.00 -5.96
CA ARG A 240 -14.36 4.70 -7.07
C ARG A 240 -14.07 6.00 -7.80
N LEU A 241 -12.83 6.47 -7.72
CA LEU A 241 -12.37 7.69 -8.39
C LEU A 241 -11.34 7.36 -9.47
N SER A 242 -11.40 8.04 -10.60
CA SER A 242 -10.34 8.01 -11.61
C SER A 242 -9.16 8.88 -11.18
N VAL A 243 -7.96 8.50 -11.64
CA VAL A 243 -6.77 9.35 -11.54
C VAL A 243 -6.85 10.47 -12.58
N GLU A 244 -6.42 11.67 -12.18
CA GLU A 244 -6.42 12.86 -13.04
C GLU A 244 -5.40 12.73 -14.18
N LYS A 245 -5.77 13.25 -15.36
CA LYS A 245 -4.97 13.16 -16.59
C LYS A 245 -3.81 14.14 -16.65
#